data_AF-A0A6A5A985-F1
#
_entry.id   AF-A0A6A5A985-F1
#
_cell.length_a   1.000
_cell.length_b   1.000
_cell.length_c   1.000
_cell.angle_alpha   90.00
_cell.angle_beta   90.00
_cell.angle_gamma   90.00
#
_symmetry.space_group_name_H-M   'P 1'
#
loop_
_entity.id
_entity.type
_entity.pdbx_description
1 polymer ?
#
loop_
_entity_poly.entity_id
_entity_poly.type
_entity_poly.pdbx_seq_one_letter_code
_entity_poly.pdbx_strand_id
1 'polypeptide(L)'
;VELDVVASTCTGHTLLLHSLRTSCPLHAMDLSVPTIQRTSLHLTISAQGSILCHAIHDTNQLNSDTNWRASSTQSELLLVSLNGRVMSRVTLSSPDNRPMTLLQRGVTFTRCGEFVVTANATRDGGGIEVRPIGDLNSCVRRIETNRSSVLTCFGLSQDERYVC
;
A
#
# COMPACT_ATOMS: atom_id res chain seq x y z
N VAL A 1 -21.88 -6.02 -10.09
CA VAL A 1 -20.43 -5.90 -10.28
C VAL A 1 -19.96 -7.25 -10.79
N GLU A 2 -19.64 -7.37 -12.07
CA GLU A 2 -18.99 -8.59 -12.58
C GLU A 2 -17.53 -8.53 -12.12
N LEU A 3 -17.17 -9.40 -11.19
CA LEU A 3 -15.80 -9.52 -10.71
C LEU A 3 -15.03 -10.31 -11.77
N ASP A 4 -14.12 -9.64 -12.49
CA ASP A 4 -13.45 -10.24 -13.65
C ASP A 4 -12.00 -10.64 -13.39
N VAL A 5 -11.34 -9.95 -12.46
CA VAL A 5 -9.90 -10.10 -12.20
C VAL A 5 -9.62 -10.15 -10.71
N VAL A 6 -8.70 -11.03 -10.32
CA VAL A 6 -8.12 -11.10 -8.97
C VAL A 6 -6.62 -10.90 -9.09
N ALA A 7 -6.08 -9.97 -8.30
CA ALA A 7 -4.64 -9.83 -8.09
C ALA A 7 -4.24 -10.56 -6.81
N SER A 8 -3.19 -11.35 -6.87
CA SER A 8 -2.58 -12.01 -5.72
C SER A 8 -1.07 -11.86 -5.75
N THR A 9 -0.41 -12.07 -4.61
CA THR A 9 1.06 -12.12 -4.53
C THR A 9 1.49 -13.47 -3.99
N CYS A 10 2.55 -14.05 -4.56
CA CYS A 10 3.13 -15.28 -4.05
C CYS A 10 4.50 -15.05 -3.40
N THR A 11 5.04 -16.11 -2.79
CA THR A 11 6.42 -16.17 -2.30
C THR A 11 7.39 -15.79 -3.41
N GLY A 12 8.33 -14.89 -3.15
CA GLY A 12 9.23 -14.32 -4.16
C GLY A 12 8.76 -12.99 -4.76
N HIS A 13 7.72 -12.37 -4.21
CA HIS A 13 7.19 -11.07 -4.62
C HIS A 13 6.65 -11.03 -6.06
N THR A 14 6.20 -12.17 -6.59
CA THR A 14 5.52 -12.17 -7.88
C THR A 14 4.06 -11.79 -7.70
N LEU A 15 3.59 -10.82 -8.48
CA LEU A 15 2.18 -10.48 -8.62
C LEU A 15 1.54 -11.35 -9.71
N LEU A 16 0.46 -12.02 -9.36
CA LEU A 16 -0.32 -12.86 -10.27
C LEU A 16 -1.68 -12.22 -10.50
N LEU A 17 -2.05 -12.07 -11.78
CA LEU A 17 -3.39 -11.67 -12.18
C LEU A 17 -4.14 -12.88 -12.69
N HIS A 18 -5.30 -13.16 -12.10
CA HIS A 18 -6.18 -14.25 -12.49
C HIS A 18 -7.45 -13.68 -13.06
N SER A 19 -7.94 -14.26 -14.16
CA SER A 19 -9.33 -14.06 -14.50
C SER A 19 -10.18 -14.89 -13.55
N LEU A 20 -11.36 -14.41 -13.18
CA LEU A 20 -12.35 -15.25 -12.49
C LEU A 20 -13.20 -16.08 -13.47
N ARG A 21 -13.07 -15.81 -14.76
CA ARG A 21 -13.76 -16.54 -15.82
C ARG A 21 -12.97 -17.75 -16.30
N THR A 22 -11.66 -17.80 -16.01
CA THR A 22 -10.77 -18.88 -16.44
C THR A 22 -9.88 -19.34 -15.28
N SER A 23 -9.49 -20.61 -15.27
CA SER A 23 -8.63 -21.19 -14.23
C SER A 23 -7.15 -20.87 -14.40
N CYS A 24 -6.76 -20.14 -15.45
CA CYS A 24 -5.38 -19.83 -15.77
C CYS A 24 -5.04 -18.38 -15.35
N PRO A 25 -3.86 -18.14 -14.76
CA PRO A 25 -3.39 -16.78 -14.54
C PRO A 25 -3.25 -16.07 -15.89
N LEU A 26 -3.78 -14.85 -15.97
CA LEU A 26 -3.62 -13.97 -17.11
C LEU A 26 -2.14 -13.59 -17.23
N HIS A 27 -1.57 -13.04 -16.16
CA HIS A 27 -0.21 -12.53 -16.13
C HIS A 27 0.47 -12.90 -14.80
N ALA A 28 1.78 -13.13 -14.87
CA ALA A 28 2.67 -13.25 -13.72
C ALA A 28 3.77 -12.21 -13.88
N MET A 29 4.06 -11.48 -12.81
CA MET A 29 4.96 -10.35 -12.85
C MET A 29 5.85 -10.35 -11.63
N ASP A 30 7.15 -10.36 -11.87
CA ASP A 30 8.12 -10.26 -10.80
C ASP A 30 8.17 -8.81 -10.31
N LEU A 31 7.77 -8.57 -9.06
CA LEU A 31 7.97 -7.27 -8.43
C LEU A 31 9.41 -7.11 -7.93
N SER A 32 10.26 -8.15 -8.05
CA SER A 32 11.61 -8.30 -7.47
C SER A 32 12.15 -7.00 -6.93
N VAL A 33 11.88 -6.81 -5.65
CA VAL A 33 12.28 -5.62 -4.93
C VAL A 33 13.60 -5.97 -4.24
N PRO A 34 14.77 -5.58 -4.80
CA PRO A 34 16.08 -6.11 -4.38
C PRO A 34 16.44 -5.82 -2.92
N THR A 35 15.70 -4.93 -2.25
CA THR A 35 15.93 -4.50 -0.87
C THR A 35 15.03 -5.17 0.16
N ILE A 36 14.08 -6.03 -0.21
CA ILE A 36 13.09 -6.53 0.77
C ILE A 36 13.39 -7.94 1.27
N GLN A 37 13.60 -8.07 2.59
CA GLN A 37 13.95 -9.34 3.26
C GLN A 37 12.75 -10.10 3.86
N ARG A 38 11.67 -9.41 4.24
CA ARG A 38 10.41 -9.99 4.73
C ARG A 38 9.25 -9.05 4.37
N THR A 39 8.40 -9.43 3.42
CA THR A 39 7.22 -8.62 3.05
C THR A 39 5.93 -9.16 3.65
N SER A 40 5.13 -8.29 4.24
CA SER A 40 3.66 -8.36 4.04
C SER A 40 3.33 -7.50 2.82
N LEU A 41 2.73 -8.09 1.79
CA LEU A 41 2.26 -7.37 0.60
C LEU A 41 0.75 -7.21 0.67
N HIS A 42 0.29 -5.97 0.55
CA HIS A 42 -1.11 -5.64 0.45
C HIS A 42 -1.38 -5.05 -0.93
N LEU A 43 -2.39 -5.59 -1.61
CA LEU A 43 -2.76 -5.17 -2.95
C LEU A 43 -4.08 -4.41 -2.90
N THR A 44 -4.18 -3.36 -3.69
CA THR A 44 -5.45 -2.68 -3.97
C THR A 44 -5.51 -2.33 -5.45
N ILE A 45 -6.68 -2.48 -6.07
CA ILE A 45 -6.89 -2.23 -7.49
C ILE A 45 -7.81 -1.00 -7.60
N SER A 46 -7.41 -0.02 -8.41
CA SER A 46 -8.21 1.16 -8.73
C SER A 46 -9.38 0.79 -9.64
N ALA A 47 -10.40 1.64 -9.69
CA ALA A 47 -11.51 1.46 -10.63
C ALA A 47 -11.07 1.51 -12.11
N GLN A 48 -9.94 2.15 -12.39
CA GLN A 48 -9.33 2.29 -13.72
C GLN A 48 -8.41 1.12 -14.08
N GLY A 49 -8.18 0.19 -13.14
CA GLY A 49 -7.36 -1.00 -13.36
C GLY A 49 -5.93 -0.91 -12.86
N SER A 50 -5.38 0.26 -12.52
CA SER A 50 -4.05 0.34 -11.88
C SER A 50 -4.02 -0.40 -10.55
N ILE A 51 -2.92 -1.11 -10.27
CA ILE A 51 -2.70 -1.87 -9.05
C ILE A 51 -1.71 -1.12 -8.17
N LEU A 52 -2.01 -1.00 -6.89
CA LEU A 52 -1.10 -0.50 -5.88
C LEU A 52 -0.69 -1.64 -4.97
N CYS A 53 0.62 -1.80 -4.84
CA CYS A 53 1.23 -2.76 -3.94
C CYS A 53 1.87 -2.00 -2.77
N HIS A 54 1.44 -2.33 -1.57
CA HIS A 54 2.03 -1.84 -0.33
C HIS A 54 2.86 -2.94 0.30
N ALA A 55 4.16 -2.71 0.39
CA ALA A 55 5.11 -3.60 1.03
C ALA A 55 5.55 -3.02 2.38
N ILE A 56 5.59 -3.86 3.41
CA ILE A 56 6.19 -3.54 4.70
C ILE A 56 7.45 -4.38 4.85
N HIS A 57 8.58 -3.75 5.18
CA HIS A 57 9.83 -4.44 5.50
C HIS A 57 10.38 -4.03 6.86
N ASP A 58 11.05 -4.97 7.52
CA ASP A 58 11.75 -4.72 8.77
C ASP A 58 13.11 -4.07 8.50
N THR A 59 13.38 -2.93 9.13
CA THR A 59 14.68 -2.25 8.99
C THR A 59 15.71 -2.73 10.00
N ASN A 60 15.30 -3.51 11.02
CA ASN A 60 16.18 -4.02 12.07
C ASN A 60 16.16 -5.56 12.07
N GLN A 61 17.22 -6.18 11.54
CA GLN A 61 17.40 -7.64 11.54
C GLN A 61 17.44 -8.30 12.94
N LEU A 62 17.45 -7.51 14.03
CA LEU A 62 17.68 -7.98 15.40
C LEU A 62 16.43 -8.18 16.25
N ASN A 63 15.27 -7.63 15.90
CA ASN A 63 14.06 -7.75 16.71
C ASN A 63 12.99 -8.59 15.98
N SER A 64 13.01 -9.89 16.23
CA SER A 64 11.98 -10.84 15.80
C SER A 64 10.63 -10.68 16.54
N ASP A 65 10.30 -9.47 16.96
CA ASP A 65 9.02 -9.22 17.60
C ASP A 65 7.92 -9.28 16.54
N THR A 66 7.00 -10.22 16.73
CA THR A 66 5.82 -10.45 15.88
C THR A 66 4.85 -9.27 15.83
N ASN A 67 5.10 -8.22 16.61
CA ASN A 67 4.32 -7.00 16.63
C ASN A 67 4.98 -5.95 15.72
N TRP A 68 4.52 -5.86 14.47
CA TRP A 68 4.94 -4.84 13.49
C TRP A 68 4.79 -3.39 14.00
N ARG A 69 4.00 -3.18 15.07
CA ARG A 69 3.82 -1.89 15.74
C ARG A 69 4.97 -1.52 16.67
N ALA A 70 5.77 -2.50 17.09
CA ALA A 70 6.91 -2.34 17.99
C ALA A 70 8.27 -2.44 17.26
N SER A 71 8.30 -3.07 16.08
CA SER A 71 9.50 -3.11 15.24
C SER A 71 9.60 -1.88 14.34
N SER A 72 10.83 -1.41 14.12
CA SER A 72 11.11 -0.36 13.14
C SER A 72 10.87 -0.94 11.74
N THR A 73 9.68 -0.70 11.23
CA THR A 73 9.27 -1.13 9.90
C THR A 73 9.30 0.06 8.95
N GLN A 74 9.41 -0.24 7.66
CA GLN A 74 9.44 0.75 6.59
C GLN A 74 8.44 0.30 5.53
N SER A 75 7.55 1.21 5.16
CA SER A 75 6.58 0.99 4.09
C SER A 75 7.09 1.50 2.75
N GLU A 76 6.77 0.75 1.72
CA GLU A 76 7.04 1.08 0.32
C GLU A 76 5.76 0.92 -0.49
N LEU A 77 5.51 1.84 -1.42
CA LEU A 77 4.39 1.75 -2.35
C LEU A 77 4.91 1.58 -3.77
N LEU A 78 4.34 0.62 -4.49
CA LEU A 78 4.58 0.39 -5.91
C LEU A 78 3.28 0.51 -6.67
N LEU A 79 3.22 1.47 -7.58
CA LEU A 79 2.13 1.58 -8.55
C LEU A 79 2.49 0.77 -9.79
N VAL A 80 1.60 -0.14 -10.18
CA VAL A 80 1.81 -1.12 -11.24
C VAL A 80 0.62 -1.07 -12.19
N SER A 81 0.87 -1.01 -13.49
CA SER A 81 -0.19 -1.14 -14.50
C SER A 81 -0.64 -2.60 -14.64
N LEU A 82 -1.86 -2.85 -15.14
CA LEU A 82 -2.34 -4.23 -15.41
C LEU A 82 -1.43 -5.01 -16.37
N ASN A 83 -0.78 -4.31 -17.30
CA ASN A 83 0.15 -4.90 -18.25
C ASN A 83 1.51 -5.25 -17.61
N GLY A 84 1.67 -4.95 -16.33
CA GLY A 84 2.81 -5.31 -15.54
C GLY A 84 4.02 -4.41 -15.60
N ARG A 85 3.78 -3.14 -15.92
CA ARG A 85 4.81 -2.12 -15.81
C ARG A 85 4.74 -1.45 -14.44
N VAL A 86 5.86 -1.41 -13.72
CA VAL A 86 6.02 -0.53 -12.56
C VAL A 86 6.00 0.91 -13.06
N MET A 87 4.98 1.66 -12.65
CA MET A 87 4.77 3.06 -13.02
C MET A 87 5.45 4.02 -12.05
N SER A 88 5.40 3.70 -10.76
CA SER A 88 6.00 4.51 -9.70
C SER A 88 6.36 3.64 -8.51
N ARG A 89 7.38 4.07 -7.76
CA ARG A 89 7.89 3.42 -6.56
C ARG A 89 8.32 4.48 -5.57
N VAL A 90 7.87 4.36 -4.32
CA VAL A 90 8.23 5.30 -3.25
C VAL A 90 8.46 4.57 -1.93
N THR A 91 9.58 4.92 -1.28
CA THR A 91 9.83 4.60 0.12
C THR A 91 9.25 5.72 0.97
N LEU A 92 8.36 5.40 1.90
CA LEU A 92 7.64 6.41 2.66
C LEU A 92 8.45 6.90 3.85
N SER A 93 8.81 8.17 3.85
CA SER A 93 9.44 8.82 5.00
C SER A 93 8.58 9.96 5.52
N SER A 94 8.67 10.19 6.83
CA SER A 94 8.11 11.40 7.45
C SER A 94 8.83 12.66 6.95
N PRO A 95 8.28 13.87 7.18
CA PRO A 95 8.94 15.11 6.77
C PRO A 95 10.36 15.30 7.32
N ASP A 96 10.67 14.73 8.49
CA ASP A 96 11.99 14.69 9.11
C ASP A 96 12.84 13.48 8.68
N ASN A 97 12.43 12.81 7.59
CA ASN A 97 13.11 11.70 6.94
C ASN A 97 13.27 10.43 7.80
N ARG A 98 12.34 10.18 8.73
CA ARG A 98 12.29 8.93 9.49
C ARG A 98 11.46 7.87 8.75
N PRO A 99 11.72 6.57 9.00
CA PRO A 99 10.91 5.50 8.46
C PRO A 99 9.44 5.65 8.83
N MET A 100 8.56 5.46 7.84
CA MET A 100 7.12 5.50 8.02
C MET A 100 6.51 4.13 7.73
N THR A 101 5.61 3.70 8.61
CA THR A 101 4.83 2.49 8.44
C THR A 101 3.37 2.82 8.19
N LEU A 102 2.85 2.35 7.04
CA LEU A 102 1.42 2.35 6.78
C LEU A 102 0.75 1.16 7.46
N LEU A 103 -0.55 1.31 7.72
CA LEU A 103 -1.38 0.22 8.20
C LEU A 103 -1.47 -0.89 7.15
N GLN A 104 -1.67 -2.14 7.59
CA GLN A 104 -1.83 -3.30 6.68
C GLN A 104 -2.97 -3.11 5.65
N ARG A 105 -4.04 -2.40 6.03
CA ARG A 105 -5.10 -1.96 5.10
C ARG A 105 -5.17 -0.45 5.10
N GLY A 106 -4.01 0.17 4.96
CA GLY A 106 -3.79 1.60 5.05
C GLY A 106 -3.60 2.24 3.70
N VAL A 107 -4.13 1.67 2.62
CA VAL A 107 -3.95 2.19 1.26
C VAL A 107 -5.24 1.98 0.47
N THR A 108 -5.74 3.02 -0.18
CA THR A 108 -6.89 2.93 -1.09
C THR A 108 -6.78 3.95 -2.21
N PHE A 109 -7.34 3.61 -3.37
CA PHE A 109 -7.56 4.58 -4.43
C PHE A 109 -8.83 5.39 -4.17
N THR A 110 -8.81 6.63 -4.64
CA THR A 110 -10.04 7.40 -4.90
C THR A 110 -10.68 6.93 -6.20
N ARG A 111 -12.00 7.04 -6.31
CA ARG A 111 -12.80 6.58 -7.45
C ARG A 111 -12.44 7.35 -8.71
N CYS A 112 -12.10 8.63 -8.59
CA CYS A 112 -11.67 9.43 -9.73
C CYS A 112 -10.35 8.93 -10.34
N GLY A 113 -9.59 8.10 -9.63
CA GLY A 113 -8.32 7.56 -10.12
C GLY A 113 -7.24 8.62 -10.21
N GLU A 114 -7.33 9.70 -9.43
CA GLU A 114 -6.32 10.76 -9.39
C GLU A 114 -5.45 10.68 -8.14
N PHE A 115 -6.00 10.14 -7.04
CA PHE A 115 -5.35 10.13 -5.74
C PHE A 115 -5.33 8.74 -5.09
N VAL A 116 -4.28 8.51 -4.32
CA VAL A 116 -4.16 7.46 -3.31
C VAL A 116 -4.33 8.10 -1.95
N VAL A 117 -5.15 7.48 -1.12
CA VAL A 117 -5.24 7.80 0.31
C VAL A 117 -4.46 6.73 1.08
N THR A 118 -3.57 7.15 1.97
CA THR A 118 -2.81 6.26 2.83
C THR A 118 -3.00 6.59 4.29
N ALA A 119 -2.91 5.59 5.16
CA ALA A 119 -2.95 5.77 6.61
C ALA A 119 -1.68 5.19 7.22
N ASN A 120 -1.01 6.01 8.04
CA ASN A 120 0.18 5.65 8.79
C ASN A 120 -0.10 5.62 10.28
N ALA A 121 0.65 4.77 10.98
CA ALA A 121 0.77 4.81 12.43
C ALA A 121 2.26 5.00 12.76
N THR A 122 2.62 6.20 13.21
CA THR A 122 3.99 6.46 13.69
C THR A 122 3.98 6.61 15.21
N ARG A 123 5.17 6.50 15.83
CA ARG A 123 5.35 6.62 17.28
C ARG A 123 4.88 7.97 17.83
N ASP A 124 5.00 9.02 17.02
CA ASP A 124 4.69 10.41 17.39
C ASP A 124 3.25 10.81 17.00
N GLY A 125 2.46 9.89 16.42
CA GLY A 125 1.09 10.12 15.96
C GLY A 125 0.80 9.41 14.63
N GLY A 126 -0.47 9.05 14.40
CA GLY A 126 -0.91 8.54 13.11
C GLY A 126 -1.38 9.66 12.19
N GLY A 127 -1.43 9.41 10.90
CA GLY A 127 -1.97 10.38 9.94
C GLY A 127 -2.61 9.72 8.72
N ILE A 128 -3.51 10.46 8.09
CA ILE A 128 -4.07 10.13 6.78
C ILE A 128 -3.44 11.07 5.76
N GLU A 129 -2.84 10.52 4.71
CA GLU A 129 -2.20 11.28 3.65
C GLU A 129 -2.91 11.06 2.32
N VAL A 130 -2.93 12.09 1.49
CA VAL A 130 -3.44 12.05 0.12
C VAL A 130 -2.28 12.34 -0.82
N ARG A 131 -2.06 11.44 -1.77
CA ARG A 131 -0.94 11.47 -2.72
C ARG A 131 -1.48 11.37 -4.15
N PRO A 132 -1.03 12.21 -5.10
CA PRO A 132 -1.39 12.05 -6.51
C PRO A 132 -0.84 10.73 -7.06
N ILE A 133 -1.60 10.00 -7.86
CA ILE A 133 -1.13 8.76 -8.50
C ILE A 133 0.07 9.01 -9.42
N GLY A 134 0.09 10.17 -10.09
CA GLY A 134 1.20 10.57 -10.97
C GLY A 134 2.51 10.89 -10.23
N ASP A 135 2.45 11.19 -8.94
CA ASP A 135 3.61 11.46 -8.10
C ASP A 135 3.36 11.00 -6.66
N LEU A 136 3.68 9.73 -6.41
CA LEU A 136 3.54 9.14 -5.08
C LEU A 136 4.50 9.74 -4.04
N ASN A 137 5.50 10.53 -4.42
CA ASN A 137 6.39 11.19 -3.44
C ASN A 137 5.74 12.42 -2.82
N SER A 138 4.83 13.07 -3.55
CA SER A 138 4.14 14.26 -3.09
C SER A 138 2.95 13.93 -2.20
N CYS A 139 2.91 14.56 -1.03
CA CYS A 139 1.75 14.57 -0.13
C CYS A 139 1.02 15.89 -0.29
N VAL A 140 -0.13 15.89 -0.96
CA VAL A 140 -0.93 17.11 -1.22
C VAL A 140 -1.82 17.48 -0.05
N ARG A 141 -2.08 16.52 0.85
CA ARG A 141 -2.84 16.75 2.07
C ARG A 141 -2.47 15.73 3.13
N ARG A 142 -2.27 16.19 4.36
CA ARG A 142 -2.11 15.36 5.53
C ARG A 142 -3.10 15.76 6.60
N ILE A 143 -3.76 14.77 7.19
CA ILE A 143 -4.69 14.93 8.32
C ILE A 143 -4.05 14.20 9.49
N GLU A 144 -3.59 14.96 10.49
CA GLU A 144 -3.08 14.37 11.72
C GLU A 144 -4.21 13.71 12.50
N THR A 145 -4.00 12.46 12.86
CA THR A 145 -4.90 11.74 13.75
C THR A 145 -4.24 11.74 15.13
N ASN A 146 -4.50 12.80 15.91
CA ASN A 146 -4.09 12.92 17.31
C ASN A 146 -4.92 11.96 18.18
N ARG A 147 -4.81 10.65 17.92
CA ARG A 147 -5.52 9.62 18.66
C ARG A 147 -4.54 8.93 19.60
N SER A 148 -4.94 8.79 20.86
CA SER A 148 -4.31 7.90 21.83
C SER A 148 -4.41 6.42 21.41
N SER A 149 -5.32 6.09 20.49
CA SER A 149 -5.54 4.75 19.96
C SER A 149 -4.84 4.54 18.61
N VAL A 150 -4.13 3.42 18.48
CA VAL A 150 -3.46 3.01 17.24
C VAL A 150 -4.49 2.62 16.18
N LEU A 151 -4.50 3.31 15.03
CA LEU A 151 -5.30 2.91 13.88
C LEU A 151 -4.83 1.53 13.36
N THR A 152 -5.75 0.67 12.94
CA THR A 152 -5.43 -0.69 12.46
C THR A 152 -5.74 -0.90 10.98
N CYS A 153 -6.75 -0.20 10.49
CA CYS A 153 -7.14 -0.08 9.10
C CYS A 153 -8.00 1.18 8.93
N PHE A 154 -8.25 1.58 7.68
CA PHE A 154 -9.32 2.52 7.36
C PHE A 154 -10.04 2.08 6.08
N GLY A 155 -11.20 2.67 5.84
CA GLY A 155 -11.91 2.56 4.57
C GLY A 155 -12.48 3.89 4.13
N LEU A 156 -12.71 4.02 2.81
CA LEU A 156 -13.54 5.11 2.28
C LEU A 156 -15.00 4.65 2.23
N SER A 157 -15.92 5.55 2.52
CA SER A 157 -17.34 5.33 2.25
C SER A 157 -17.56 5.13 0.75
N GLN A 158 -18.68 4.50 0.38
CA GLN A 158 -19.00 4.24 -1.02
C GLN A 158 -19.13 5.53 -1.84
N ASP A 159 -19.45 6.68 -1.24
CA ASP A 159 -19.48 7.98 -1.92
C ASP A 159 -18.21 8.81 -1.69
N GLU A 160 -17.20 8.24 -1.02
CA GLU A 160 -15.91 8.85 -0.68
C GLU A 160 -16.01 10.14 0.15
N ARG A 161 -17.16 10.38 0.77
CA ARG A 161 -17.38 11.55 1.64
C ARG A 161 -16.83 11.37 3.04
N TYR A 162 -16.60 10.12 3.47
CA TYR A 162 -16.16 9.79 4.81
C TYR A 162 -14.99 8.81 4.79
N VAL A 163 -14.06 9.00 5.72
CA VAL A 163 -13.02 8.02 6.07
C VAL A 163 -13.42 7.39 7.40
N CYS A 164 -13.52 6.06 7.43
CA CYS A 164 -13.90 5.27 8.60
C CYS A 164 -12.72 4.49 9.17
#